data_AF-A0A7S3T4X6-F1
#
_entry.id   AF-A0A7S3T4X6-F1
#
_cell.length_a   1.000
_cell.length_b   1.000
_cell.length_c   1.000
_cell.angle_alpha   90.00
_cell.angle_beta   90.00
_cell.angle_gamma   90.00
#
_symmetry.space_group_name_H-M   'P 1'
#
loop_
_entity.id
_entity.type
_entity.pdbx_description
1 polymer ?
#
loop_
_entity_poly.entity_id
_entity_poly.type
_entity_poly.pdbx_seq_one_letter_code
_entity_poly.pdbx_strand_id
1 'polypeptide(L)'
;MEGDALRPTGGAPASNDDTLLPQTTCKLVMTPAHDALSRSRFALYRLLMTPPQGVVSPKAYFAASNELVVLTLIVCWIVTVCYDRSQVWDHPARVYVGHFNPCFGWDYAPASYIAVFAMSYDVHLAWTYASLEAMRTKLRDDDGKTSKAERFSLVTTYLHGLASMGWMLLWLVGPPDGQWAAHLAIFSTAVAFRYLCQLGNYVECRWGKAWESGHVKRSHTVYIVSYGLVSLCLPILYFIDVIMYEAQGRTGVDPPIPLAIIQTLDV
;
A
#
# COMPACT_ATOMS: atom_id res chain seq x y z
N MET A 1 65.74 -34.13 57.16
CA MET A 1 64.35 -33.77 57.51
C MET A 1 63.95 -32.71 56.50
N GLU A 2 63.55 -33.14 55.30
CA GLU A 2 62.13 -33.40 54.92
C GLU A 2 61.38 -32.08 54.77
N GLY A 3 60.79 -31.74 53.62
CA GLY A 3 60.66 -32.46 52.36
C GLY A 3 60.14 -31.56 51.24
N ASP A 4 60.60 -31.88 50.03
CA ASP A 4 60.01 -31.49 48.75
C ASP A 4 58.58 -32.02 48.61
N ALA A 5 57.68 -31.21 48.03
CA ALA A 5 56.56 -31.71 47.23
C ALA A 5 55.92 -30.62 46.34
N LEU A 6 56.39 -30.60 45.08
CA LEU A 6 55.57 -30.70 43.86
C LEU A 6 54.51 -29.61 43.56
N ARG A 7 54.90 -28.71 42.67
CA ARG A 7 54.00 -28.14 41.64
C ARG A 7 53.54 -29.23 40.67
N PRO A 8 52.25 -29.28 40.30
CA PRO A 8 51.83 -29.85 39.03
C PRO A 8 51.67 -28.73 37.99
N THR A 9 52.55 -28.77 36.99
CA THR A 9 52.30 -28.25 35.64
C THR A 9 51.41 -29.25 34.89
N GLY A 10 50.19 -28.86 34.57
CA GLY A 10 49.30 -29.51 33.61
C GLY A 10 48.16 -28.50 33.34
N GLY A 11 47.91 -28.03 32.12
CA GLY A 11 47.88 -28.78 30.88
C GLY A 11 46.45 -29.28 30.66
N ALA A 12 45.51 -28.36 30.44
CA ALA A 12 44.23 -28.67 29.83
C ALA A 12 43.93 -27.57 28.80
N PRO A 13 43.95 -27.88 27.48
CA PRO A 13 43.48 -26.93 26.48
C PRO A 13 41.98 -26.73 26.67
N ALA A 14 41.51 -25.49 26.53
CA ALA A 14 40.10 -25.21 26.36
C ALA A 14 39.60 -26.06 25.19
N SER A 15 38.69 -26.99 25.47
CA SER A 15 38.01 -27.77 24.45
C SER A 15 37.19 -26.81 23.60
N ASN A 16 37.70 -26.50 22.40
CA ASN A 16 36.98 -25.88 21.30
C ASN A 16 35.93 -26.86 20.75
N ASP A 17 34.97 -27.27 21.58
CA ASP A 17 33.76 -27.95 21.14
C ASP A 17 32.61 -26.93 21.07
N ASP A 18 32.88 -25.80 20.40
CA ASP A 18 31.84 -25.19 19.57
C ASP A 18 31.61 -26.15 18.41
N THR A 19 30.82 -27.19 18.69
CA THR A 19 30.12 -27.94 17.66
C THR A 19 29.22 -26.94 16.96
N LEU A 20 29.80 -26.29 15.94
CA LEU A 20 29.10 -25.65 14.85
C LEU A 20 28.03 -26.64 14.39
N LEU A 21 26.81 -26.46 14.90
CA LEU A 21 25.63 -27.04 14.29
C LEU A 21 25.79 -26.73 12.80
N PRO A 22 25.87 -27.75 11.93
CA PRO A 22 25.98 -27.49 10.52
C PRO A 22 24.78 -26.63 10.18
N GLN A 23 25.03 -25.39 9.77
CA GLN A 23 24.04 -24.61 9.05
C GLN A 23 23.79 -25.43 7.77
N THR A 24 22.87 -26.40 7.87
CA THR A 24 22.18 -26.96 6.73
C THR A 24 21.44 -25.81 6.10
N THR A 25 22.18 -25.04 5.31
CA THR A 25 21.65 -24.26 4.22
C THR A 25 20.98 -25.29 3.33
N CYS A 26 19.70 -25.54 3.63
CA CYS A 26 18.80 -26.14 2.67
C CYS A 26 18.80 -25.18 1.48
N LYS A 27 19.75 -25.38 0.57
CA LYS A 27 19.73 -24.76 -0.74
C LYS A 27 18.53 -25.37 -1.41
N LEU A 28 17.39 -24.72 -1.22
CA LEU A 28 16.19 -25.01 -1.98
C LEU A 28 16.59 -24.87 -3.45
N VAL A 29 16.75 -26.01 -4.12
CA VAL A 29 17.09 -26.03 -5.54
C VAL A 29 15.85 -25.51 -6.27
N MET A 30 15.83 -24.20 -6.52
CA MET A 30 14.77 -23.57 -7.28
C MET A 30 14.85 -24.09 -8.71
N THR A 31 13.72 -24.59 -9.21
CA THR A 31 13.62 -24.98 -10.62
C THR A 31 13.78 -23.74 -11.49
N PRO A 32 14.27 -23.86 -12.74
CA PRO A 32 14.45 -22.71 -13.64
C PRO A 32 13.16 -21.87 -13.83
N ALA A 33 11.99 -22.51 -13.77
CA ALA A 33 10.69 -21.85 -13.81
C ALA A 33 10.41 -21.01 -12.55
N HIS A 34 10.77 -21.53 -11.37
CA HIS A 34 10.67 -20.81 -10.10
C HIS A 34 11.62 -19.61 -10.04
N ASP A 35 12.81 -19.75 -10.63
CA ASP A 35 13.81 -18.69 -10.78
C ASP A 35 13.40 -17.59 -11.77
N ALA A 36 12.63 -17.92 -12.79
CA ALA A 36 12.07 -16.93 -13.72
C ALA A 36 10.92 -16.16 -13.06
N LEU A 37 10.06 -16.85 -12.32
CA LEU A 37 8.93 -16.25 -11.59
C LEU A 37 9.37 -15.29 -10.48
N SER A 38 10.42 -15.67 -9.73
CA SER A 38 10.96 -14.85 -8.64
C SER A 38 11.50 -13.50 -9.14
N ARG A 39 11.91 -13.43 -10.42
CA ARG A 39 12.40 -12.20 -11.09
C ARG A 39 11.28 -11.32 -11.66
N SER A 40 10.02 -11.72 -11.57
CA SER A 40 8.91 -10.87 -12.03
C SER A 40 8.91 -9.53 -11.29
N ARG A 41 8.72 -8.45 -12.06
CA ARG A 41 8.58 -7.10 -11.53
C ARG A 41 7.22 -6.86 -10.86
N PHE A 42 6.22 -7.68 -11.19
CA PHE A 42 4.88 -7.61 -10.61
C PHE A 42 4.83 -8.42 -9.31
N ALA A 43 4.64 -7.72 -8.20
CA ALA A 43 4.57 -8.32 -6.88
C ALA A 43 3.35 -9.21 -6.70
N LEU A 44 2.19 -8.82 -7.25
CA LEU A 44 0.96 -9.59 -7.17
C LEU A 44 1.12 -10.94 -7.87
N TYR A 45 1.62 -10.93 -9.11
CA TYR A 45 1.87 -12.16 -9.86
C TYR A 45 2.85 -13.09 -9.14
N ARG A 46 3.92 -12.51 -8.57
CA ARG A 46 4.92 -13.27 -7.82
C ARG A 46 4.32 -13.95 -6.59
N LEU A 47 3.50 -13.25 -5.81
CA LEU A 47 2.87 -13.82 -4.62
C LEU A 47 1.82 -14.90 -4.95
N LEU A 48 1.08 -14.74 -6.04
CA LEU A 48 0.05 -15.71 -6.46
C LEU A 48 0.66 -17.00 -7.00
N MET A 49 1.77 -16.91 -7.73
CA MET A 49 2.35 -18.05 -8.44
C MET A 49 3.50 -18.71 -7.69
N THR A 50 4.14 -17.98 -6.77
CA THR A 50 5.21 -18.50 -5.92
C THR A 50 4.84 -18.29 -4.46
N PRO A 51 4.34 -19.32 -3.76
CA PRO A 51 4.10 -19.21 -2.32
C PRO A 51 5.42 -18.86 -1.61
N PRO A 52 5.42 -17.90 -0.68
CA PRO A 52 6.64 -17.49 0.00
C PRO A 52 7.26 -18.66 0.77
N GLN A 53 8.53 -18.97 0.48
CA GLN A 53 9.31 -19.95 1.22
C GLN A 53 10.44 -19.23 1.97
N GLY A 54 10.48 -19.35 3.30
CA GLY A 54 11.53 -18.75 4.13
C GLY A 54 11.33 -17.27 4.41
N VAL A 55 12.35 -16.44 4.17
CA VAL A 55 12.34 -15.01 4.51
C VAL A 55 11.48 -14.24 3.52
N VAL A 56 10.42 -13.61 4.04
CA VAL A 56 9.44 -12.87 3.23
C VAL A 56 9.64 -11.37 3.41
N SER A 57 9.68 -10.62 2.30
CA SER A 57 9.71 -9.16 2.35
C SER A 57 8.30 -8.62 2.55
N PRO A 58 7.99 -7.90 3.65
CA PRO A 58 6.67 -7.32 3.87
C PRO A 58 6.25 -6.41 2.70
N LYS A 59 7.20 -5.65 2.17
CA LYS A 59 7.00 -4.70 1.05
C LYS A 59 6.45 -5.35 -0.22
N ALA A 60 6.61 -6.67 -0.40
CA ALA A 60 5.99 -7.38 -1.52
C ALA A 60 4.45 -7.39 -1.44
N TYR A 61 3.89 -7.51 -0.23
CA TYR A 61 2.44 -7.49 -0.03
C TYR A 61 1.86 -6.09 -0.25
N PHE A 62 2.56 -5.05 0.21
CA PHE A 62 2.15 -3.68 -0.07
C PHE A 62 2.21 -3.35 -1.57
N ALA A 63 3.27 -3.77 -2.27
CA ALA A 63 3.35 -3.61 -3.73
C ALA A 63 2.22 -4.36 -4.44
N ALA A 64 1.95 -5.61 -4.06
CA ALA A 64 0.87 -6.41 -4.63
C ALA A 64 -0.51 -5.79 -4.39
N SER A 65 -0.73 -5.22 -3.20
CA SER A 65 -1.94 -4.47 -2.86
C SER A 65 -2.13 -3.27 -3.80
N ASN A 66 -1.09 -2.48 -4.04
CA ASN A 66 -1.17 -1.34 -4.97
C ASN A 66 -1.42 -1.79 -6.42
N GLU A 67 -0.72 -2.83 -6.88
CA GLU A 67 -0.94 -3.42 -8.20
C GLU A 67 -2.38 -3.93 -8.37
N LEU A 68 -2.94 -4.57 -7.34
CA LEU A 68 -4.29 -5.11 -7.35
C LEU A 68 -5.35 -4.02 -7.49
N VAL A 69 -5.21 -2.89 -6.78
CA VAL A 69 -6.13 -1.75 -6.90
C VAL A 69 -6.14 -1.21 -8.34
N VAL A 70 -4.96 -0.98 -8.92
CA VAL A 70 -4.83 -0.45 -10.29
C VAL A 70 -5.38 -1.45 -11.32
N LEU A 71 -5.06 -2.73 -11.18
CA LEU A 71 -5.54 -3.77 -12.09
C LEU A 71 -7.06 -3.90 -12.01
N THR A 72 -7.62 -3.89 -10.79
CA THR A 72 -9.07 -3.95 -10.57
C THR A 72 -9.76 -2.75 -11.19
N LEU A 73 -9.22 -1.55 -11.01
CA LEU A 73 -9.74 -0.33 -11.63
C LEU A 73 -9.81 -0.48 -13.15
N ILE A 74 -8.72 -0.90 -13.79
CA ILE A 74 -8.66 -1.10 -15.24
C ILE A 74 -9.71 -2.12 -15.71
N VAL A 75 -9.78 -3.28 -15.04
CA VAL A 75 -10.73 -4.35 -15.40
C VAL A 75 -12.18 -3.88 -15.24
N CYS A 76 -12.50 -3.23 -14.13
CA CYS A 76 -13.84 -2.73 -13.87
C CYS A 76 -14.24 -1.66 -14.89
N TRP A 77 -13.36 -0.71 -15.22
CA TRP A 77 -13.61 0.26 -16.29
C TRP A 77 -13.91 -0.40 -17.64
N ILE A 78 -13.11 -1.40 -18.03
CA ILE A 78 -13.36 -2.15 -19.27
C ILE A 78 -14.74 -2.82 -19.23
N VAL A 79 -15.05 -3.52 -18.14
CA VAL A 79 -16.33 -4.21 -17.97
C VAL A 79 -17.50 -3.24 -18.05
N THR A 80 -17.43 -2.12 -17.35
CA THR A 80 -18.50 -1.11 -17.33
C THR A 80 -18.69 -0.49 -18.72
N VAL A 81 -17.62 -0.08 -19.40
CA VAL A 81 -17.71 0.50 -20.76
C VAL A 81 -18.21 -0.50 -21.81
N CYS A 82 -17.93 -1.79 -21.64
CA CYS A 82 -18.40 -2.85 -22.52
C CYS A 82 -19.84 -3.28 -22.23
N TYR A 83 -20.27 -3.26 -20.98
CA TYR A 83 -21.60 -3.70 -20.56
C TYR A 83 -22.65 -2.60 -20.69
N ASP A 84 -22.40 -1.45 -20.06
CA ASP A 84 -23.30 -0.30 -20.08
C ASP A 84 -22.53 1.00 -19.84
N ARG A 85 -22.30 1.74 -20.93
CA ARG A 85 -21.61 3.03 -20.88
C ARG A 85 -22.39 4.08 -20.11
N SER A 86 -23.72 4.00 -20.04
CA SER A 86 -24.51 5.01 -19.33
C SER A 86 -24.14 5.07 -17.85
N GLN A 87 -23.69 3.96 -17.26
CA GLN A 87 -23.22 3.89 -15.88
C GLN A 87 -22.07 4.86 -15.58
N VAL A 88 -21.24 5.21 -16.57
CA VAL A 88 -20.13 6.16 -16.42
C VAL A 88 -20.49 7.55 -16.96
N TRP A 89 -21.10 7.62 -18.14
CA TRP A 89 -21.38 8.90 -18.79
C TRP A 89 -22.52 9.65 -18.12
N ASP A 90 -23.53 8.93 -17.63
CA ASP A 90 -24.69 9.48 -16.94
C ASP A 90 -24.60 9.25 -15.42
N HIS A 91 -23.38 9.02 -14.93
CA HIS A 91 -23.12 8.72 -13.52
C HIS A 91 -23.63 9.87 -12.63
N PRO A 92 -24.48 9.62 -11.62
CA PRO A 92 -25.06 10.67 -10.78
C PRO A 92 -24.00 11.54 -10.09
N ALA A 93 -22.91 10.93 -9.60
CA ALA A 93 -21.79 11.67 -9.01
C ALA A 93 -21.13 12.68 -9.98
N ARG A 94 -21.20 12.45 -11.31
CA ARG A 94 -20.62 13.36 -12.32
C ARG A 94 -21.28 14.73 -12.29
N VAL A 95 -22.53 14.82 -11.86
CA VAL A 95 -23.24 16.09 -11.68
C VAL A 95 -22.56 16.97 -10.64
N TYR A 96 -22.08 16.36 -9.54
CA TYR A 96 -21.45 17.05 -8.42
C TYR A 96 -19.98 17.40 -8.68
N VAL A 97 -19.25 16.51 -9.36
CA VAL A 97 -17.80 16.70 -9.60
C VAL A 97 -17.49 17.34 -10.96
N GLY A 98 -18.43 17.36 -11.90
CA GLY A 98 -18.26 17.98 -13.22
C GLY A 98 -17.31 17.24 -14.20
N HIS A 99 -16.62 16.19 -13.77
CA HIS A 99 -15.69 15.41 -14.59
C HIS A 99 -15.79 13.89 -14.31
N PHE A 100 -15.05 13.07 -15.07
CA PHE A 100 -14.96 11.63 -14.77
C PHE A 100 -14.14 11.38 -13.51
N ASN A 101 -14.64 10.52 -12.62
CA ASN A 101 -13.91 10.05 -11.46
C ASN A 101 -13.50 8.58 -11.69
N PRO A 102 -12.27 8.17 -11.31
CA PRO A 102 -11.87 6.77 -11.36
C PRO A 102 -12.89 5.78 -10.76
N CYS A 103 -13.65 6.15 -9.74
CA CYS A 103 -14.59 5.25 -9.07
C CYS A 103 -15.76 4.79 -9.96
N PHE A 104 -16.16 5.58 -10.96
CA PHE A 104 -17.35 5.28 -11.76
C PHE A 104 -17.27 3.91 -12.45
N GLY A 105 -16.05 3.46 -12.77
CA GLY A 105 -15.81 2.19 -13.44
C GLY A 105 -16.18 0.96 -12.61
N TRP A 106 -16.37 1.05 -11.29
CA TRP A 106 -16.67 -0.10 -10.43
C TRP A 106 -17.86 0.08 -9.48
N ASP A 107 -18.63 1.15 -9.66
CA ASP A 107 -19.72 1.51 -8.74
C ASP A 107 -20.98 0.64 -8.95
N TYR A 108 -21.23 0.20 -10.19
CA TYR A 108 -22.42 -0.56 -10.55
C TYR A 108 -22.13 -1.99 -11.03
N ALA A 109 -23.16 -2.83 -11.00
CA ALA A 109 -23.09 -4.19 -11.50
C ALA A 109 -22.97 -4.21 -13.04
N PRO A 110 -22.19 -5.14 -13.61
CA PRO A 110 -21.52 -6.28 -12.94
C PRO A 110 -20.09 -5.97 -12.43
N ALA A 111 -19.53 -4.80 -12.75
CA ALA A 111 -18.15 -4.46 -12.40
C ALA A 111 -17.93 -4.38 -10.87
N SER A 112 -18.94 -3.95 -10.11
CA SER A 112 -18.89 -3.90 -8.65
C SER A 112 -18.69 -5.27 -8.00
N TYR A 113 -19.18 -6.37 -8.59
CA TYR A 113 -18.95 -7.71 -8.05
C TYR A 113 -17.47 -8.11 -8.14
N ILE A 114 -16.83 -7.77 -9.25
CA ILE A 114 -15.39 -7.99 -9.46
C ILE A 114 -14.60 -7.14 -8.47
N ALA A 115 -15.00 -5.88 -8.30
CA ALA A 115 -14.33 -4.95 -7.40
C ALA A 115 -14.42 -5.39 -5.94
N VAL A 116 -15.60 -5.76 -5.46
CA VAL A 116 -15.81 -6.27 -4.08
C VAL A 116 -14.95 -7.50 -3.82
N PHE A 117 -14.90 -8.45 -4.76
CA PHE A 117 -14.05 -9.65 -4.61
C PHE A 117 -12.56 -9.28 -4.56
N ALA A 118 -12.08 -8.49 -5.52
CA ALA A 118 -10.68 -8.12 -5.58
C ALA A 118 -10.25 -7.26 -4.38
N MET A 119 -11.10 -6.34 -3.93
CA MET A 119 -10.80 -5.45 -2.82
C MET A 119 -10.90 -6.15 -1.47
N SER A 120 -11.70 -7.22 -1.35
CA SER A 120 -11.60 -8.14 -0.21
C SER A 120 -10.22 -8.80 -0.11
N TYR A 121 -9.63 -9.14 -1.25
CA TYR A 121 -8.25 -9.66 -1.28
C TYR A 121 -7.21 -8.56 -0.99
N ASP A 122 -7.45 -7.31 -1.40
CA ASP A 122 -6.62 -6.16 -0.98
C ASP A 122 -6.58 -6.01 0.55
N VAL A 123 -7.72 -6.15 1.23
CA VAL A 123 -7.77 -6.12 2.71
C VAL A 123 -6.84 -7.18 3.31
N HIS A 124 -6.86 -8.40 2.76
CA HIS A 124 -5.95 -9.46 3.19
C HIS A 124 -4.48 -9.08 2.98
N LEU A 125 -4.12 -8.54 1.81
CA LEU A 125 -2.75 -8.12 1.50
C LEU A 125 -2.28 -6.97 2.43
N ALA A 126 -3.15 -5.99 2.69
CA ALA A 126 -2.85 -4.85 3.56
C ALA A 126 -2.60 -5.29 5.02
N TRP A 127 -3.44 -6.18 5.57
CA TRP A 127 -3.24 -6.71 6.93
C TRP A 127 -2.06 -7.67 7.03
N THR A 128 -1.80 -8.45 6.00
CA THR A 128 -0.61 -9.32 5.94
C THR A 128 0.65 -8.46 5.93
N TYR A 129 0.67 -7.40 5.11
CA TYR A 129 1.74 -6.42 5.14
C TYR A 129 1.92 -5.81 6.54
N ALA A 130 0.84 -5.34 7.18
CA ALA A 130 0.91 -4.72 8.50
C ALA A 130 1.46 -5.67 9.58
N SER A 131 1.00 -6.92 9.57
CA SER A 131 1.46 -7.95 10.52
C SER A 131 2.93 -8.28 10.32
N LEU A 132 3.36 -8.46 9.06
CA LEU A 132 4.74 -8.75 8.72
C LEU A 132 5.67 -7.57 9.02
N GLU A 133 5.20 -6.34 8.83
CA GLU A 133 5.97 -5.13 9.13
C GLU A 133 6.18 -4.97 10.64
N ALA A 134 5.13 -5.16 11.44
CA ALA A 134 5.24 -5.15 12.90
C ALA A 134 6.18 -6.26 13.40
N MET A 135 6.10 -7.45 12.81
CA MET A 135 7.01 -8.56 13.12
C MET A 135 8.45 -8.21 12.73
N ARG A 136 8.68 -7.64 11.55
CA ARG A 136 9.99 -7.18 11.08
C ARG A 136 10.58 -6.17 12.05
N THR A 137 9.83 -5.16 12.47
CA THR A 137 10.31 -4.17 13.43
C THR A 137 10.66 -4.81 14.77
N LYS A 138 9.83 -5.72 15.28
CA LYS A 138 10.08 -6.41 16.56
C LYS A 138 11.30 -7.31 16.53
N LEU A 139 11.49 -8.07 15.45
CA LEU A 139 12.63 -8.98 15.29
C LEU A 139 13.96 -8.25 15.08
N ARG A 140 13.93 -6.98 14.68
CA ARG A 140 15.10 -6.15 14.42
C ARG A 140 15.30 -5.06 15.48
N ASP A 141 14.53 -5.12 16.56
CA ASP A 141 14.65 -4.18 17.66
C ASP A 141 15.71 -4.64 18.68
N ASP A 142 16.97 -4.62 18.23
CA ASP A 142 18.11 -5.13 19.00
C ASP A 142 18.33 -4.39 20.34
N ASP A 143 17.94 -3.11 20.40
CA ASP A 143 18.11 -2.23 21.57
C ASP A 143 16.82 -2.05 22.40
N GLY A 144 15.72 -2.73 22.02
CA GLY A 144 14.38 -2.52 22.61
C GLY A 144 13.85 -1.10 22.43
N LYS A 145 14.36 -0.35 21.43
CA LYS A 145 14.03 1.04 21.14
C LYS A 145 13.74 1.21 19.66
N THR A 146 12.46 1.31 19.35
CA THR A 146 11.98 1.70 18.02
C THR A 146 12.23 3.19 17.76
N SER A 147 12.89 3.51 16.65
CA SER A 147 13.13 4.87 16.17
C SER A 147 11.84 5.59 15.81
N LYS A 148 11.87 6.93 15.75
CA LYS A 148 10.70 7.73 15.36
C LYS A 148 10.23 7.41 13.93
N ALA A 149 11.17 7.12 13.02
CA ALA A 149 10.89 6.78 11.64
C ALA A 149 10.18 5.42 11.53
N GLU A 150 10.68 4.39 12.23
CA GLU A 150 10.03 3.07 12.33
C GLU A 150 8.63 3.19 12.96
N ARG A 151 8.48 3.98 14.04
CA ARG A 151 7.16 4.22 14.65
C ARG A 151 6.18 4.86 13.68
N PHE A 152 6.62 5.85 12.91
CA PHE A 152 5.78 6.48 11.88
C PHE A 152 5.40 5.49 10.78
N SER A 153 6.34 4.67 10.30
CA SER A 153 6.10 3.59 9.35
C SER A 153 5.05 2.59 9.86
N LEU A 154 5.17 2.14 11.11
CA LEU A 154 4.21 1.23 11.74
C LEU A 154 2.81 1.83 11.87
N VAL A 155 2.71 3.07 12.37
CA VAL A 155 1.41 3.75 12.53
C VAL A 155 0.72 3.90 11.18
N THR A 156 1.43 4.41 10.17
CA THR A 156 0.86 4.60 8.83
C THR A 156 0.49 3.29 8.15
N THR A 157 1.23 2.21 8.43
CA THR A 157 0.92 0.85 7.97
C THR A 157 -0.39 0.31 8.57
N TYR A 158 -0.62 0.46 9.88
CA TYR A 158 -1.89 0.08 10.48
C TYR A 158 -3.06 0.95 10.01
N LEU A 159 -2.83 2.26 9.84
CA LEU A 159 -3.84 3.16 9.27
C LEU A 159 -4.22 2.75 7.85
N HIS A 160 -3.26 2.31 7.02
CA HIS A 160 -3.55 1.75 5.71
C HIS A 160 -4.39 0.46 5.80
N GLY A 161 -4.06 -0.47 6.71
CA GLY A 161 -4.87 -1.68 6.93
C GLY A 161 -6.32 -1.38 7.33
N LEU A 162 -6.50 -0.43 8.25
CA LEU A 162 -7.83 0.06 8.65
C LEU A 162 -8.56 0.75 7.48
N ALA A 163 -7.84 1.54 6.69
CA ALA A 163 -8.41 2.21 5.52
C ALA A 163 -8.85 1.23 4.44
N SER A 164 -8.08 0.16 4.20
CA SER A 164 -8.48 -0.93 3.29
C SER A 164 -9.74 -1.65 3.78
N MET A 165 -9.94 -1.81 5.09
CA MET A 165 -11.22 -2.32 5.60
C MET A 165 -12.36 -1.32 5.38
N GLY A 166 -12.15 -0.06 5.73
CA GLY A 166 -13.15 1.01 5.55
C GLY A 166 -13.56 1.19 4.10
N TRP A 167 -12.64 0.96 3.16
CA TRP A 167 -12.90 1.00 1.73
C TRP A 167 -14.00 0.04 1.28
N MET A 168 -14.22 -1.08 1.97
CA MET A 168 -15.32 -1.99 1.63
C MET A 168 -16.71 -1.36 1.77
N LEU A 169 -16.83 -0.27 2.54
CA LEU A 169 -18.06 0.51 2.68
C LEU A 169 -18.41 1.30 1.42
N LEU A 170 -17.48 1.44 0.47
CA LEU A 170 -17.67 2.18 -0.79
C LEU A 170 -18.81 1.59 -1.65
N TRP A 171 -19.05 0.28 -1.57
CA TRP A 171 -20.18 -0.36 -2.26
C TRP A 171 -21.47 -0.44 -1.43
N LEU A 172 -21.43 0.02 -0.19
CA LEU A 172 -22.61 0.16 0.67
C LEU A 172 -23.17 1.60 0.62
N VAL A 173 -22.28 2.59 0.43
CA VAL A 173 -22.57 4.03 0.46
C VAL A 173 -22.26 4.64 -0.90
N GLY A 174 -23.20 5.41 -1.47
CA GLY A 174 -23.08 6.03 -2.79
C GLY A 174 -24.06 5.41 -3.79
N PRO A 175 -23.73 4.30 -4.46
CA PRO A 175 -24.62 3.70 -5.47
C PRO A 175 -26.03 3.33 -4.96
N PRO A 176 -26.21 2.76 -3.75
CA PRO A 176 -27.53 2.37 -3.25
C PRO A 176 -28.36 3.53 -2.69
N ASP A 177 -27.72 4.55 -2.11
CA ASP A 177 -28.37 5.59 -1.28
C ASP A 177 -28.13 7.02 -1.79
N GLY A 178 -27.36 7.19 -2.86
CA GLY A 178 -27.02 8.48 -3.46
C GLY A 178 -26.04 9.33 -2.65
N GLN A 179 -25.42 8.81 -1.59
CA GLN A 179 -24.52 9.57 -0.72
C GLN A 179 -23.10 9.72 -1.31
N TRP A 180 -22.99 10.44 -2.42
CA TRP A 180 -21.74 10.58 -3.19
C TRP A 180 -20.62 11.31 -2.45
N ALA A 181 -20.94 12.24 -1.55
CA ALA A 181 -19.95 12.91 -0.71
C ALA A 181 -19.28 11.94 0.28
N ALA A 182 -20.07 11.07 0.92
CA ALA A 182 -19.55 10.04 1.83
C ALA A 182 -18.74 8.98 1.06
N HIS A 183 -19.23 8.57 -0.12
CA HIS A 183 -18.52 7.67 -1.03
C HIS A 183 -17.13 8.23 -1.42
N LEU A 184 -17.08 9.50 -1.83
CA LEU A 184 -15.85 10.22 -2.15
C LEU A 184 -14.91 10.33 -0.93
N ALA A 185 -15.46 10.53 0.27
CA ALA A 185 -14.67 10.63 1.50
C ALA A 185 -14.01 9.31 1.89
N ILE A 186 -14.72 8.19 1.74
CA ILE A 186 -14.19 6.83 1.95
C ILE A 186 -13.04 6.59 0.97
N PHE A 187 -13.25 6.87 -0.32
CA PHE A 187 -12.21 6.74 -1.34
C PHE A 187 -10.97 7.59 -1.01
N SER A 188 -11.18 8.88 -0.72
CA SER A 188 -10.11 9.83 -0.43
C SER A 188 -9.29 9.42 0.79
N THR A 189 -9.95 8.88 1.81
CA THR A 189 -9.30 8.40 3.03
C THR A 189 -8.34 7.23 2.74
N ALA A 190 -8.75 6.26 1.91
CA ALA A 190 -7.86 5.17 1.56
C ALA A 190 -6.70 5.61 0.66
N VAL A 191 -6.92 6.53 -0.29
CA VAL A 191 -5.84 7.12 -1.09
C VAL A 191 -4.82 7.82 -0.19
N ALA A 192 -5.30 8.64 0.75
CA ALA A 192 -4.44 9.36 1.68
C ALA A 192 -3.63 8.42 2.59
N PHE A 193 -4.27 7.41 3.18
CA PHE A 193 -3.55 6.47 4.07
C PHE A 193 -2.62 5.52 3.33
N ARG A 194 -2.95 5.13 2.09
CA ARG A 194 -2.05 4.37 1.22
C ARG A 194 -0.80 5.19 0.86
N TYR A 195 -0.97 6.48 0.54
CA TYR A 195 0.17 7.41 0.39
C TYR A 195 0.97 7.56 1.69
N LEU A 196 0.32 7.79 2.83
CA LEU A 196 1.00 7.94 4.12
C LEU A 196 1.81 6.69 4.49
N CYS A 197 1.30 5.49 4.18
CA CYS A 197 2.03 4.24 4.36
C CYS A 197 3.26 4.16 3.44
N GLN A 198 3.14 4.56 2.18
CA GLN A 198 4.28 4.66 1.26
C GLN A 198 5.32 5.72 1.72
N LEU A 199 4.85 6.82 2.32
CA LEU A 199 5.68 7.86 2.93
C LEU A 199 6.37 7.33 4.19
N GLY A 200 5.68 6.55 5.02
CA GLY A 200 6.24 5.86 6.18
C GLY A 200 7.43 4.99 5.81
N ASN A 201 7.23 4.13 4.81
CA ASN A 201 8.29 3.32 4.21
C ASN A 201 9.49 4.16 3.72
N TYR A 202 9.21 5.29 3.06
CA TYR A 202 10.26 6.18 2.55
C TYR A 202 11.03 6.85 3.70
N VAL A 203 10.33 7.35 4.71
CA VAL A 203 10.91 8.01 5.90
C VAL A 203 11.80 7.04 6.66
N GLU A 204 11.34 5.81 6.85
CA GLU A 204 12.10 4.73 7.46
C GLU A 204 13.36 4.37 6.66
N CYS A 205 13.26 4.21 5.34
CA CYS A 205 14.43 3.97 4.49
C CYS A 205 15.42 5.16 4.46
N ARG A 206 14.96 6.39 4.72
CA ARG A 206 15.79 7.60 4.66
C ARG A 206 16.45 7.92 6.00
N TRP A 207 15.73 7.76 7.10
CA TRP A 207 16.07 8.25 8.45
C TRP A 207 15.89 7.19 9.55
N GLY A 208 15.59 5.94 9.20
CA GLY A 208 15.55 4.82 10.15
C GLY A 208 16.93 4.45 10.68
N LYS A 209 17.02 3.27 11.31
CA LYS A 209 18.28 2.77 11.88
C LYS A 209 19.34 2.52 10.79
N ALA A 210 20.60 2.34 11.19
CA ALA A 210 21.75 2.22 10.29
C ALA A 210 21.59 1.13 9.21
N TRP A 211 20.84 0.07 9.49
CA TRP A 211 20.60 -1.03 8.55
C TRP A 211 19.49 -0.75 7.51
N GLU A 212 18.68 0.30 7.69
CA GLU A 212 17.69 0.75 6.70
C GLU A 212 18.10 2.01 5.98
N SER A 213 18.70 2.93 6.73
CA SER A 213 19.13 4.23 6.22
C SER A 213 20.18 4.08 5.12
N GLY A 214 20.12 4.96 4.12
CA GLY A 214 21.09 5.02 3.02
C GLY A 214 20.63 4.37 1.71
N HIS A 215 19.49 3.67 1.69
CA HIS A 215 18.97 3.00 0.48
C HIS A 215 18.06 3.89 -0.39
N VAL A 216 18.04 5.22 -0.17
CA VAL A 216 17.16 6.16 -0.86
C VAL A 216 17.89 6.87 -2.00
N LYS A 217 17.42 6.65 -3.24
CA LYS A 217 17.87 7.35 -4.44
C LYS A 217 17.02 8.59 -4.68
N ARG A 218 17.55 9.58 -5.42
CA ARG A 218 16.80 10.79 -5.83
C ARG A 218 15.49 10.46 -6.55
N SER A 219 15.47 9.40 -7.36
CA SER A 219 14.26 8.94 -8.04
C SER A 219 13.13 8.56 -7.07
N HIS A 220 13.46 7.98 -5.91
CA HIS A 220 12.46 7.66 -4.89
C HIS A 220 11.87 8.93 -4.26
N THR A 221 12.69 9.97 -4.08
CA THR A 221 12.24 11.28 -3.60
C THR A 221 11.31 11.95 -4.61
N VAL A 222 11.66 11.93 -5.90
CA VAL A 222 10.79 12.47 -6.96
C VAL A 222 9.47 11.71 -7.02
N TYR A 223 9.52 10.38 -6.90
CA TYR A 223 8.32 9.54 -6.86
C TYR A 223 7.42 9.86 -5.66
N ILE A 224 7.95 9.91 -4.44
CA ILE A 224 7.10 10.15 -3.26
C ILE A 224 6.49 11.56 -3.27
N VAL A 225 7.22 12.56 -3.76
CA VAL A 225 6.71 13.93 -3.88
C VAL A 225 5.61 14.01 -4.93
N SER A 226 5.82 13.46 -6.13
CA SER A 226 4.80 13.44 -7.18
C SER A 226 3.56 12.64 -6.77
N TYR A 227 3.74 11.47 -6.13
CA TYR A 227 2.63 10.68 -5.61
C TYR A 227 1.85 11.42 -4.52
N GLY A 228 2.54 12.12 -3.62
CA GLY A 228 1.92 12.93 -2.57
C GLY A 228 1.13 14.10 -3.12
N LEU A 229 1.68 14.82 -4.11
CA LEU A 229 0.97 15.90 -4.79
C LEU A 229 -0.33 15.40 -5.40
N VAL A 230 -0.30 14.30 -6.16
CA VAL A 230 -1.51 13.73 -6.78
C VAL A 230 -2.50 13.23 -5.71
N SER A 231 -2.03 12.53 -4.69
CA SER A 231 -2.87 11.91 -3.65
C SER A 231 -3.51 12.92 -2.71
N LEU A 232 -2.96 14.13 -2.59
CA LEU A 232 -3.52 15.19 -1.76
C LEU A 232 -4.32 16.20 -2.60
N CYS A 233 -3.78 16.64 -3.74
CA CYS A 233 -4.44 17.64 -4.58
C CYS A 233 -5.77 17.12 -5.14
N LEU A 234 -5.84 15.89 -5.65
CA LEU A 234 -7.08 15.39 -6.25
C LEU A 234 -8.24 15.30 -5.24
N PRO A 235 -8.08 14.69 -4.05
CA PRO A 235 -9.14 14.73 -3.04
C PRO A 235 -9.54 16.13 -2.63
N ILE A 236 -8.58 17.04 -2.41
CA ILE A 236 -8.87 18.42 -2.01
C ILE A 236 -9.73 19.11 -3.08
N LEU A 237 -9.36 18.97 -4.36
CA LEU A 237 -10.15 19.52 -5.46
C LEU A 237 -11.56 18.94 -5.49
N TYR A 238 -11.71 17.62 -5.38
CA TYR A 238 -13.03 16.99 -5.35
C TYR A 238 -13.90 17.46 -4.19
N PHE A 239 -13.31 17.65 -3.00
CA PHE A 239 -14.06 18.19 -1.85
C PHE A 239 -14.43 19.66 -2.04
N ILE A 240 -13.55 20.47 -2.64
CA ILE A 240 -13.88 21.86 -2.98
C ILE A 240 -15.06 21.89 -3.94
N ASP A 241 -15.07 21.03 -4.97
CA ASP A 241 -16.15 20.95 -5.94
C ASP A 241 -17.49 20.59 -5.27
N VAL A 242 -17.50 19.55 -4.42
CA VAL A 242 -18.70 19.16 -3.66
C VAL A 242 -19.19 20.28 -2.74
N ILE A 243 -18.28 20.90 -1.96
CA ILE A 243 -18.64 21.99 -1.04
C ILE A 243 -19.18 23.20 -1.80
N MET A 244 -18.57 23.55 -2.94
CA MET A 244 -19.04 24.67 -3.77
C MET A 244 -20.37 24.38 -4.43
N TYR A 245 -20.59 23.16 -4.91
CA TYR A 245 -21.85 22.72 -5.48
C TYR A 245 -23.00 22.88 -4.46
N GLU A 246 -22.79 22.38 -3.24
CA GLU A 246 -23.77 22.47 -2.15
C GLU A 246 -23.98 23.91 -1.68
N ALA A 247 -22.90 24.67 -1.46
CA ALA A 247 -22.97 26.05 -0.96
C ALA A 247 -23.71 26.99 -1.92
N GLN A 248 -23.67 26.72 -3.22
CA GLN A 248 -24.34 27.52 -4.24
C GLN A 248 -25.76 27.03 -4.56
N GLY A 249 -26.22 25.93 -3.95
CA GLY A 249 -27.53 25.34 -4.24
C GLY A 249 -27.69 24.95 -5.71
N ARG A 250 -26.59 24.52 -6.36
CA ARG A 250 -26.59 24.20 -7.79
C ARG A 250 -27.50 23.00 -8.06
N THR A 251 -28.15 23.04 -9.23
CA THR A 251 -28.91 21.90 -9.78
C THR A 251 -28.43 21.66 -11.21
N GLY A 252 -27.97 20.45 -11.52
CA GLY A 252 -27.45 20.11 -12.85
C GLY A 252 -25.92 20.04 -12.92
N VAL A 253 -25.37 19.82 -14.11
CA VAL A 253 -23.94 19.48 -14.30
C VAL A 253 -23.05 20.71 -14.18
N ASP A 254 -22.04 20.65 -13.31
CA ASP A 254 -21.02 21.71 -13.21
C ASP A 254 -20.03 21.67 -14.39
N PRO A 255 -19.67 22.82 -14.99
CA PRO A 255 -18.64 22.86 -16.01
C PRO A 255 -17.27 22.56 -15.36
N PRO A 256 -16.43 21.71 -15.98
CA PRO A 256 -15.18 21.17 -15.41
C PRO A 256 -14.06 22.21 -15.21
N ILE A 257 -14.32 23.48 -15.51
CA ILE A 257 -13.37 24.58 -15.40
C ILE A 257 -14.09 25.73 -14.68
N PRO A 258 -13.49 26.37 -13.65
CA PRO A 258 -14.04 27.56 -13.01
C PRO A 258 -14.51 28.56 -14.06
N LEU A 259 -15.72 29.10 -13.89
CA LEU A 259 -16.33 30.01 -14.88
C LEU A 259 -15.38 31.17 -15.27
N ALA A 260 -14.59 31.65 -14.31
CA ALA A 260 -13.58 32.68 -14.52
C ALA A 260 -12.49 32.28 -15.53
N ILE A 261 -12.08 31.01 -15.57
CA ILE A 261 -11.08 30.50 -16.52
C ILE A 261 -11.71 30.29 -17.90
N ILE A 262 -12.97 29.83 -17.96
CA ILE A 262 -13.72 29.76 -19.23
C ILE A 262 -13.89 31.18 -19.83
N GLN A 263 -14.26 32.16 -19.00
CA GLN A 263 -14.41 33.56 -19.42
C GLN A 263 -13.11 34.21 -19.91
N THR A 264 -11.95 33.76 -19.43
CA THR A 264 -10.64 34.22 -19.95
C THR A 264 -10.20 33.53 -21.23
N LEU A 265 -10.77 32.37 -21.58
CA LEU A 265 -10.46 31.62 -22.80
C LEU A 265 -11.45 31.92 -23.94
N ASP A 266 -12.58 32.58 -23.64
CA ASP A 266 -13.60 33.07 -24.58
C ASP A 266 -13.37 34.53 -25.05
N VAL A 267 -12.16 35.09 -24.84
CA VAL A 267 -11.71 36.39 -25.41
C VAL A 267 -10.79 36.17 -26.60
#